data_AF-A0A518N6F4-F1
#
_entry.id   AF-A0A518N6F4-F1
#
_cell.length_a   1.000
_cell.length_b   1.000
_cell.length_c   1.000
_cell.angle_alpha   90.00
_cell.angle_beta   90.00
_cell.angle_gamma   90.00
#
_symmetry.space_group_name_H-M   'P 1'
#
loop_
_entity.id
_entity.type
_entity.pdbx_description
1 polymer ?
#
loop_
_entity_poly.entity_id
_entity_poly.type
_entity_poly.pdbx_seq_one_letter_code
_entity_poly.pdbx_strand_id
1 'polypeptide(L)'
;MSIEGVRGEAATFIDKWRARWPEWEIAAVFVPEPQRSLAEAWFALLQELGDAAWGGADPTPGLAKLAWWQEELGGWAKGARRHPLGQPLQQRAAPWLELGRALADLRSLRGEGGDAESPADAVAAGEAFAAAVADCEAALFGGRAPDPAGRAAVLGCLLGERALMRVAAGMPSTPIPAPYAGTGAGADRARSSVRAGSRPRGVLAALVAARQARPDRPLPPLRALFAAWRGARRAG
;
A
#
# COMPACT_ATOMS: atom_id res chain seq x y z
N MET A 1 5.92 21.45 22.43
CA MET A 1 6.05 21.01 21.03
C MET A 1 4.84 21.51 20.26
N SER A 2 5.00 22.55 19.43
CA SER A 2 3.88 23.24 18.79
C SER A 2 3.16 22.33 17.79
N ILE A 3 1.84 22.46 17.68
CA ILE A 3 0.99 21.70 16.73
C ILE A 3 1.50 21.83 15.29
N GLU A 4 2.18 22.92 14.96
CA GLU A 4 2.78 23.23 13.68
C GLU A 4 4.04 22.40 13.38
N GLY A 5 4.86 22.10 14.41
CA GLY A 5 6.04 21.24 14.27
C GLY A 5 5.67 19.78 13.99
N VAL A 6 4.63 19.27 14.67
CA VAL A 6 4.13 17.89 14.47
C VAL A 6 3.49 17.71 13.09
N ARG A 7 2.81 18.75 12.56
CA ARG A 7 2.30 18.75 11.17
C ARG A 7 3.43 18.68 10.14
N GLY A 8 4.56 19.35 10.41
CA GLY A 8 5.76 19.31 9.56
C GLY A 8 6.42 17.93 9.51
N GLU A 9 6.42 17.20 10.63
CA GLU A 9 7.00 15.85 10.68
C GLU A 9 6.17 14.84 9.88
N ALA A 10 4.84 14.87 9.97
CA ALA A 10 3.98 14.01 9.16
C ALA A 10 4.12 14.31 7.65
N ALA A 11 4.27 15.59 7.29
CA ALA A 11 4.48 16.03 5.92
C ALA A 11 5.75 15.41 5.31
N THR A 12 6.82 15.24 6.08
CA THR A 12 8.07 14.62 5.59
C THR A 12 7.85 13.19 5.06
N PHE A 13 7.03 12.39 5.75
CA PHE A 13 6.69 11.03 5.29
C PHE A 13 5.78 11.04 4.06
N ILE A 14 4.84 11.99 4.01
CA ILE A 14 3.94 12.17 2.86
C ILE A 14 4.73 12.61 1.63
N ASP A 15 5.67 13.54 1.79
CA ASP A 15 6.52 14.04 0.70
C ASP A 15 7.47 12.94 0.19
N LYS A 16 8.03 12.12 1.09
CA LYS A 16 8.77 10.91 0.71
C LYS A 16 7.90 9.97 -0.14
N TRP A 17 6.64 9.77 0.23
CA TRP A 17 5.71 8.94 -0.55
C TRP A 17 5.34 9.57 -1.89
N ARG A 18 5.06 10.88 -1.94
CA ARG A 18 4.79 11.61 -3.19
C ARG A 18 5.99 11.57 -4.15
N ALA A 19 7.21 11.67 -3.63
CA ALA A 19 8.41 11.54 -4.45
C ALA A 19 8.53 10.15 -5.12
N ARG A 20 8.01 9.09 -4.47
CA ARG A 20 7.93 7.74 -5.07
C ARG A 20 6.73 7.57 -6.01
N TRP A 21 5.70 8.40 -5.84
CA TRP A 21 4.47 8.40 -6.64
C TRP A 21 4.13 9.77 -7.22
N PRO A 22 4.99 10.37 -8.07
CA PRO A 22 4.74 11.70 -8.63
C PRO A 22 3.45 11.75 -9.48
N GLU A 23 3.04 10.62 -10.07
CA GLU A 23 1.76 10.45 -10.76
C GLU A 23 0.55 10.73 -9.87
N TRP A 24 0.69 10.64 -8.55
CA TRP A 24 -0.40 10.92 -7.62
C TRP A 24 -0.87 12.37 -7.71
N GLU A 25 0.01 13.32 -8.02
CA GLU A 25 -0.31 14.75 -8.15
C GLU A 25 -1.49 14.99 -9.10
N ILE A 26 -1.50 14.28 -10.23
CA ILE A 26 -2.57 14.35 -11.23
C ILE A 26 -3.67 13.31 -10.99
N ALA A 27 -3.33 12.15 -10.42
CA ALA A 27 -4.27 11.06 -10.20
C ALA A 27 -5.23 11.31 -9.04
N ALA A 28 -4.81 12.11 -8.04
CA ALA A 28 -5.61 12.45 -6.86
C ALA A 28 -6.93 13.14 -7.21
N VAL A 29 -7.07 13.74 -8.41
CA VAL A 29 -8.34 14.33 -8.88
C VAL A 29 -9.50 13.32 -8.88
N PHE A 30 -9.20 12.03 -9.06
CA PHE A 30 -10.22 10.96 -9.05
C PHE A 30 -10.57 10.44 -7.65
N VAL A 31 -9.88 10.92 -6.62
CA VAL A 31 -10.22 10.69 -5.21
C VAL A 31 -11.10 11.84 -4.71
N PRO A 32 -12.20 11.56 -3.97
CA PRO A 32 -13.01 12.60 -3.36
C PRO A 32 -12.15 13.56 -2.55
N GLU A 33 -12.34 14.87 -2.73
CA GLU A 33 -11.50 15.89 -2.12
C GLU A 33 -11.32 15.71 -0.60
N PRO A 34 -12.36 15.39 0.21
CA PRO A 34 -12.20 15.17 1.64
C PRO A 34 -11.33 13.96 2.03
N GLN A 35 -11.07 13.05 1.09
CA GLN A 35 -10.29 11.83 1.31
C GLN A 35 -8.84 11.96 0.85
N ARG A 36 -8.47 12.98 0.08
CA ARG A 36 -7.16 13.08 -0.57
C ARG A 36 -6.02 13.06 0.46
N SER A 37 -6.03 13.99 1.42
CA SER A 37 -4.98 14.05 2.45
C SER A 37 -4.93 12.82 3.34
N LEU A 38 -6.09 12.21 3.64
CA LEU A 38 -6.15 10.96 4.39
C LEU A 38 -5.54 9.79 3.60
N ALA A 39 -5.79 9.73 2.29
CA ALA A 39 -5.23 8.72 1.41
C ALA A 39 -3.71 8.81 1.32
N GLU A 40 -3.15 10.02 1.23
CA GLU A 40 -1.69 10.20 1.21
C GLU A 40 -1.05 9.77 2.52
N ALA A 41 -1.63 10.14 3.67
CA ALA A 41 -1.14 9.69 4.97
C ALA A 41 -1.21 8.16 5.12
N TRP A 42 -2.31 7.55 4.64
CA TRP A 42 -2.50 6.10 4.65
C TRP A 42 -1.47 5.39 3.77
N PHE A 43 -1.24 5.85 2.55
CA PHE A 43 -0.27 5.24 1.65
C PHE A 43 1.18 5.50 2.09
N ALA A 44 1.45 6.63 2.74
CA ALA A 44 2.74 6.87 3.40
C ALA A 44 2.99 5.88 4.55
N LEU A 45 1.96 5.56 5.36
CA LEU A 45 2.06 4.50 6.37
C LEU A 45 2.39 3.14 5.72
N LEU A 46 1.60 2.71 4.73
CA LEU A 46 1.85 1.43 4.05
C LEU A 46 3.24 1.36 3.40
N GLN A 47 3.73 2.49 2.87
CA GLN A 47 5.08 2.59 2.35
C GLN A 47 6.14 2.39 3.45
N GLU A 48 5.98 3.01 4.61
CA GLU A 48 6.93 2.82 5.73
C GLU A 48 6.94 1.38 6.25
N LEU A 49 5.79 0.71 6.25
CA LEU A 49 5.68 -0.71 6.59
C LEU A 49 6.38 -1.59 5.53
N GLY A 50 6.15 -1.32 4.25
CA GLY A 50 6.81 -2.04 3.15
C GLY A 50 8.32 -1.82 3.10
N ASP A 51 8.78 -0.58 3.33
CA ASP A 51 10.20 -0.24 3.43
C ASP A 51 10.85 -1.00 4.60
N ALA A 52 10.15 -1.13 5.74
CA ALA A 52 10.64 -1.92 6.88
C ALA A 52 10.66 -3.43 6.59
N ALA A 53 9.67 -3.95 5.88
CA ALA A 53 9.56 -5.38 5.60
C ALA A 53 10.52 -5.88 4.53
N TRP A 54 10.78 -5.07 3.50
CA TRP A 54 11.46 -5.53 2.27
C TRP A 54 12.73 -4.76 1.93
N GLY A 55 13.04 -3.68 2.67
CA GLY A 55 14.24 -2.88 2.46
C GLY A 55 15.52 -3.58 2.94
N GLY A 56 16.63 -3.20 2.32
CA GLY A 56 17.97 -3.64 2.73
C GLY A 56 18.30 -5.11 2.41
N ALA A 57 19.60 -5.40 2.35
CA ALA A 57 20.08 -6.77 2.21
C ALA A 57 19.90 -7.56 3.52
N ASP A 58 20.24 -6.95 4.66
CA ASP A 58 20.04 -7.51 6.00
C ASP A 58 18.60 -7.22 6.49
N PRO A 59 17.80 -8.25 6.85
CA PRO A 59 16.46 -8.05 7.41
C PRO A 59 16.46 -7.40 8.80
N THR A 60 17.54 -7.52 9.57
CA THR A 60 17.55 -7.24 11.01
C THR A 60 17.08 -5.84 11.40
N PRO A 61 17.52 -4.75 10.74
CA PRO A 61 17.02 -3.41 11.04
C PRO A 61 15.51 -3.27 10.75
N GLY A 62 15.04 -3.94 9.69
CA GLY A 62 13.64 -3.99 9.31
C GLY A 62 12.76 -4.69 10.35
N LEU A 63 13.26 -5.79 10.94
CA LEU A 63 12.58 -6.53 12.00
C LEU A 63 12.29 -5.64 13.23
N ALA A 64 13.31 -4.93 13.69
CA ALA A 64 13.17 -4.02 14.82
C ALA A 64 12.16 -2.90 14.50
N LYS A 65 12.20 -2.37 13.27
CA LYS A 65 11.26 -1.33 12.82
C LYS A 65 9.82 -1.85 12.72
N LEU A 66 9.60 -3.07 12.24
CA LEU A 66 8.26 -3.69 12.20
C LEU A 66 7.71 -3.97 13.60
N ALA A 67 8.55 -4.45 14.53
CA ALA A 67 8.14 -4.64 15.93
C ALA A 67 7.72 -3.30 16.58
N TRP A 68 8.49 -2.24 16.33
CA TRP A 68 8.13 -0.89 16.77
C TRP A 68 6.80 -0.42 16.17
N TRP A 69 6.56 -0.66 14.87
CA TRP A 69 5.29 -0.35 14.22
C TRP A 69 4.12 -1.14 14.79
N GLN A 70 4.31 -2.41 15.15
CA GLN A 70 3.28 -3.23 15.79
C GLN A 70 2.86 -2.62 17.13
N GLU A 71 3.81 -2.18 17.95
CA GLU A 71 3.51 -1.47 19.19
C GLU A 71 2.80 -0.15 18.95
N GLU A 72 3.24 0.62 17.95
CA GLU A 72 2.67 1.91 17.61
C GLU A 72 1.21 1.79 17.17
N LEU A 73 0.89 0.85 16.29
CA LEU A 73 -0.47 0.55 15.85
C LEU A 73 -1.34 0.01 17.00
N GLY A 74 -0.77 -0.80 17.89
CA GLY A 74 -1.42 -1.22 19.13
C GLY A 74 -1.70 -0.05 20.08
N GLY A 75 -0.83 0.97 20.08
CA GLY A 75 -1.04 2.24 20.79
C GLY A 75 -2.18 3.07 20.18
N TRP A 76 -2.26 3.12 18.85
CA TRP A 76 -3.30 3.87 18.15
C TRP A 76 -4.71 3.36 18.50
N ALA A 77 -4.87 2.04 18.61
CA ALA A 77 -6.11 1.41 19.06
C ALA A 77 -6.54 1.83 20.49
N LYS A 78 -5.60 2.35 21.30
CA LYS A 78 -5.81 2.81 22.69
C LYS A 78 -5.82 4.33 22.83
N GLY A 79 -5.78 5.09 21.73
CA GLY A 79 -5.73 6.55 21.80
C GLY A 79 -4.33 7.15 21.89
N ALA A 80 -3.28 6.32 21.95
CA ALA A 80 -1.90 6.79 22.05
C ALA A 80 -1.27 6.90 20.65
N ARG A 81 -0.48 7.95 20.41
CA ARG A 81 0.33 8.08 19.19
C ARG A 81 1.69 8.67 19.52
N ARG A 82 2.75 8.07 18.98
CA ARG A 82 4.13 8.57 19.04
C ARG A 82 4.64 8.94 17.65
N HIS A 83 4.18 8.23 16.61
CA HIS A 83 4.55 8.51 15.23
C HIS A 83 3.80 9.75 14.68
N PRO A 84 4.46 10.61 13.89
CA PRO A 84 3.83 11.77 13.26
C PRO A 84 2.62 11.43 12.37
N LEU A 85 2.69 10.34 11.58
CA LEU A 85 1.55 9.85 10.77
C LEU A 85 0.31 9.50 11.61
N GLY A 86 0.45 9.30 12.93
CA GLY A 86 -0.68 9.11 13.82
C GLY A 86 -1.60 10.33 13.88
N GLN A 87 -1.12 11.55 13.62
CA GLN A 87 -1.96 12.75 13.67
C GLN A 87 -3.16 12.69 12.70
N PRO A 88 -2.97 12.45 11.38
CA PRO A 88 -4.09 12.30 10.45
C PRO A 88 -4.82 10.96 10.53
N LEU A 89 -4.15 9.89 10.99
CA LEU A 89 -4.68 8.51 10.91
C LEU A 89 -5.37 8.06 12.20
N GLN A 90 -4.70 8.18 13.35
CA GLN A 90 -5.12 7.52 14.61
C GLN A 90 -6.53 7.94 15.06
N GLN A 91 -6.96 9.16 14.74
CA GLN A 91 -8.29 9.67 15.08
C GLN A 91 -9.44 8.92 14.37
N ARG A 92 -9.12 8.11 13.35
CA ARG A 92 -10.09 7.30 12.62
C ARG A 92 -10.27 5.96 13.33
N ALA A 93 -11.52 5.50 13.42
CA ALA A 93 -11.88 4.20 13.97
C ALA A 93 -11.59 3.06 12.99
N ALA A 94 -10.31 2.81 12.71
CA ALA A 94 -9.85 1.69 11.90
C ALA A 94 -9.32 0.56 12.81
N PRO A 95 -9.28 -0.70 12.33
CA PRO A 95 -8.78 -1.86 13.08
C PRO A 95 -7.24 -1.84 13.17
N TRP A 96 -6.70 -0.87 13.91
CA TRP A 96 -5.26 -0.65 14.05
C TRP A 96 -4.54 -1.83 14.70
N LEU A 97 -5.17 -2.49 15.67
CA LEU A 97 -4.59 -3.62 16.37
C LEU A 97 -4.43 -4.83 15.44
N GLU A 98 -5.42 -5.09 14.60
CA GLU A 98 -5.42 -6.16 13.60
C GLU A 98 -4.37 -5.89 12.52
N LEU A 99 -4.27 -4.64 12.04
CA LEU A 99 -3.20 -4.24 11.12
C LEU A 99 -1.81 -4.45 11.74
N GLY A 100 -1.63 -4.09 13.02
CA GLY A 100 -0.37 -4.30 13.73
C GLY A 100 0.00 -5.77 13.87
N ARG A 101 -0.97 -6.64 14.17
CA ARG A 101 -0.76 -8.10 14.26
C ARG A 101 -0.36 -8.71 12.91
N ALA A 102 -0.91 -8.19 11.81
CA ALA A 102 -0.64 -8.69 10.46
C ALA A 102 0.75 -8.27 9.91
N LEU A 103 1.55 -7.47 10.64
CA LEU A 103 2.89 -7.07 10.18
C LEU A 103 3.86 -8.26 10.04
N ALA A 104 3.67 -9.33 10.81
CA ALA A 104 4.42 -10.57 10.63
C ALA A 104 4.15 -11.18 9.25
N ASP A 105 2.90 -11.12 8.77
CA ASP A 105 2.51 -11.66 7.47
C ASP A 105 3.09 -10.83 6.31
N LEU A 106 3.21 -9.51 6.49
CA LEU A 106 3.89 -8.63 5.53
C LEU A 106 5.37 -8.99 5.36
N ARG A 107 6.06 -9.37 6.44
CA ARG A 107 7.45 -9.81 6.43
C ARG A 107 7.64 -11.10 5.61
N SER A 108 6.68 -12.01 5.65
CA SER A 108 6.71 -13.26 4.86
C SER A 108 6.74 -13.00 3.35
N LEU A 109 6.28 -11.83 2.89
CA LEU A 109 6.39 -11.40 1.49
C LEU A 109 7.81 -10.96 1.08
N ARG A 110 8.81 -10.92 1.98
CA ARG A 110 10.18 -10.51 1.64
C ARG A 110 10.81 -11.42 0.57
N GLY A 111 10.54 -12.72 0.63
CA GLY A 111 11.25 -13.73 -0.16
C GLY A 111 12.51 -14.17 0.58
N GLU A 112 13.69 -14.04 -0.06
CA GLU A 112 14.97 -14.41 0.56
C GLU A 112 15.18 -13.69 1.91
N GLY A 113 15.41 -14.47 2.96
CA GLY A 113 15.54 -13.96 4.33
C GLY A 113 14.24 -13.42 4.94
N GLY A 114 13.08 -13.79 4.41
CA GLY A 114 11.79 -13.71 5.11
C GLY A 114 11.46 -15.03 5.83
N ASP A 115 10.28 -15.11 6.45
CA ASP A 115 9.89 -16.29 7.25
C ASP A 115 9.15 -17.38 6.45
N ALA A 116 8.73 -17.09 5.22
CA ALA A 116 7.95 -18.03 4.44
C ALA A 116 8.79 -19.24 4.03
N GLU A 117 8.31 -20.44 4.37
CA GLU A 117 8.97 -21.70 4.03
C GLU A 117 8.85 -22.03 2.54
N SER A 118 7.75 -21.59 1.90
CA SER A 118 7.53 -21.72 0.46
C SER A 118 6.94 -20.45 -0.17
N PRO A 119 7.01 -20.31 -1.51
CA PRO A 119 6.31 -19.24 -2.22
C PRO A 119 4.80 -19.22 -1.99
N ALA A 120 4.18 -20.38 -1.76
CA ALA A 120 2.75 -20.47 -1.47
C ALA A 120 2.44 -19.90 -0.07
N ASP A 121 3.27 -20.18 0.92
CA ASP A 121 3.11 -19.64 2.28
C ASP A 121 3.29 -18.12 2.30
N ALA A 122 4.24 -17.60 1.50
CA ALA A 122 4.41 -16.17 1.34
C ALA A 122 3.14 -15.51 0.78
N VAL A 123 2.51 -16.13 -0.23
CA VAL A 123 1.26 -15.63 -0.81
C VAL A 123 0.12 -15.67 0.20
N ALA A 124 -0.04 -16.77 0.93
CA ALA A 124 -1.08 -16.90 1.96
C ALA A 124 -0.91 -15.86 3.09
N ALA A 125 0.32 -15.62 3.54
CA ALA A 125 0.62 -14.54 4.48
C ALA A 125 0.27 -13.17 3.87
N GLY A 126 0.66 -12.93 2.62
CA GLY A 126 0.28 -11.72 1.89
C GLY A 126 -1.23 -11.48 1.84
N GLU A 127 -2.03 -12.55 1.69
CA GLU A 127 -3.50 -12.48 1.72
C GLU A 127 -4.02 -12.04 3.09
N ALA A 128 -3.43 -12.55 4.18
CA ALA A 128 -3.79 -12.15 5.55
C ALA A 128 -3.49 -10.66 5.81
N PHE A 129 -2.31 -10.17 5.43
CA PHE A 129 -1.99 -8.76 5.54
C PHE A 129 -2.88 -7.89 4.64
N ALA A 130 -3.14 -8.32 3.40
CA ALA A 130 -4.02 -7.61 2.48
C ALA A 130 -5.47 -7.52 3.00
N ALA A 131 -5.94 -8.54 3.73
CA ALA A 131 -7.23 -8.49 4.41
C ALA A 131 -7.27 -7.40 5.48
N ALA A 132 -6.27 -7.34 6.37
CA ALA A 132 -6.19 -6.32 7.41
C ALA A 132 -6.12 -4.89 6.82
N VAL A 133 -5.35 -4.72 5.74
CA VAL A 133 -5.28 -3.45 4.99
C VAL A 133 -6.65 -3.10 4.39
N ALA A 134 -7.35 -4.06 3.79
CA ALA A 134 -8.68 -3.83 3.21
C ALA A 134 -9.72 -3.44 4.28
N ASP A 135 -9.65 -4.05 5.48
CA ASP A 135 -10.51 -3.71 6.62
C ASP A 135 -10.25 -2.28 7.11
N CYS A 136 -8.97 -1.85 7.17
CA CYS A 136 -8.62 -0.46 7.43
C CYS A 136 -9.14 0.49 6.34
N GLU A 137 -8.99 0.15 5.06
CA GLU A 137 -9.46 1.01 3.97
C GLU A 137 -10.98 1.19 3.96
N ALA A 138 -11.73 0.14 4.29
CA ALA A 138 -13.18 0.23 4.45
C ALA A 138 -13.57 1.23 5.55
N ALA A 139 -12.87 1.20 6.70
CA ALA A 139 -13.08 2.14 7.79
C ALA A 139 -12.63 3.57 7.48
N LEU A 140 -11.52 3.74 6.75
CA LEU A 140 -10.92 5.06 6.48
C LEU A 140 -11.64 5.84 5.38
N PHE A 141 -12.03 5.17 4.29
CA PHE A 141 -12.53 5.86 3.10
C PHE A 141 -14.04 5.76 2.94
N GLY A 142 -14.71 4.95 3.76
CA GLY A 142 -16.09 4.58 3.51
C GLY A 142 -16.20 3.70 2.26
N GLY A 143 -16.93 2.61 2.35
CA GLY A 143 -17.00 1.66 1.25
C GLY A 143 -17.79 0.42 1.61
N ARG A 144 -17.79 -0.53 0.67
CA ARG A 144 -18.38 -1.86 0.90
C ARG A 144 -17.52 -2.62 1.90
N ALA A 145 -18.15 -3.56 2.62
CA ALA A 145 -17.41 -4.55 3.38
C ALA A 145 -16.35 -5.22 2.48
N PRO A 146 -15.12 -5.45 2.97
CA PRO A 146 -14.07 -6.07 2.18
C PRO A 146 -14.51 -7.43 1.63
N ASP A 147 -14.56 -7.52 0.30
CA ASP A 147 -14.85 -8.75 -0.44
C ASP A 147 -13.54 -9.38 -0.96
N PRO A 148 -13.55 -10.65 -1.42
CA PRO A 148 -12.34 -11.30 -1.93
C PRO A 148 -11.66 -10.53 -3.08
N ALA A 149 -12.43 -9.85 -3.93
CA ALA A 149 -11.89 -9.05 -5.04
C ALA A 149 -11.16 -7.80 -4.56
N GLY A 150 -11.69 -7.11 -3.54
CA GLY A 150 -11.05 -5.96 -2.91
C GLY A 150 -9.74 -6.34 -2.20
N ARG A 151 -9.73 -7.48 -1.50
CA ARG A 151 -8.52 -8.02 -0.86
C ARG A 151 -7.46 -8.41 -1.90
N ALA A 152 -7.86 -9.04 -3.00
CA ALA A 152 -6.97 -9.35 -4.12
C ALA A 152 -6.40 -8.07 -4.77
N ALA A 153 -7.18 -6.98 -4.85
CA ALA A 153 -6.71 -5.69 -5.35
C ALA A 153 -5.60 -5.10 -4.47
N VAL A 154 -5.75 -5.21 -3.15
CA VAL A 154 -4.75 -4.78 -2.18
C VAL A 154 -3.48 -5.62 -2.33
N LEU A 155 -3.60 -6.95 -2.35
CA LEU A 155 -2.43 -7.83 -2.50
C LEU A 155 -1.71 -7.62 -3.83
N GLY A 156 -2.43 -7.52 -4.94
CA GLY A 156 -1.83 -7.23 -6.26
C GLY A 156 -1.11 -5.87 -6.29
N CYS A 157 -1.65 -4.86 -5.61
CA CYS A 157 -0.98 -3.59 -5.42
C CYS A 157 0.33 -3.75 -4.63
N LEU A 158 0.29 -4.40 -3.46
CA LEU A 158 1.46 -4.62 -2.60
C LEU A 158 2.57 -5.40 -3.32
N LEU A 159 2.22 -6.49 -4.02
CA LEU A 159 3.18 -7.27 -4.81
C LEU A 159 3.79 -6.44 -5.94
N GLY A 160 3.00 -5.57 -6.56
CA GLY A 160 3.46 -4.64 -7.57
C GLY A 160 4.42 -3.58 -7.03
N GLU A 161 4.11 -2.99 -5.88
CA GLU A 161 4.97 -2.02 -5.19
C GLU A 161 6.30 -2.68 -4.79
N ARG A 162 6.25 -3.90 -4.26
CA ARG A 162 7.45 -4.69 -3.95
C ARG A 162 8.29 -4.97 -5.21
N ALA A 163 7.66 -5.36 -6.31
CA ALA A 163 8.35 -5.60 -7.57
C ALA A 163 9.07 -4.34 -8.09
N LEU A 164 8.41 -3.18 -8.04
CA LEU A 164 9.01 -1.89 -8.38
C LEU A 164 10.18 -1.53 -7.45
N MET A 165 10.04 -1.77 -6.15
CA MET A 165 11.10 -1.55 -5.17
C MET A 165 12.34 -2.40 -5.45
N ARG A 166 12.16 -3.68 -5.83
CA ARG A 166 13.27 -4.56 -6.21
C ARG A 166 14.01 -4.04 -7.44
N VAL A 167 13.29 -3.65 -8.48
CA VAL A 167 13.90 -3.08 -9.69
C VAL A 167 14.67 -1.80 -9.37
N ALA A 168 14.12 -0.91 -8.53
CA ALA A 168 14.81 0.30 -8.09
C ALA A 168 16.10 0.02 -7.30
N ALA A 169 16.16 -1.12 -6.61
CA ALA A 169 17.35 -1.60 -5.90
C ALA A 169 18.33 -2.40 -6.80
N GLY A 170 18.11 -2.44 -8.12
CA GLY A 170 18.94 -3.21 -9.06
C GLY A 170 18.73 -4.72 -9.01
N MET A 171 17.70 -5.19 -8.30
CA MET A 171 17.34 -6.61 -8.21
C MET A 171 16.31 -6.98 -9.29
N PRO A 172 16.25 -8.26 -9.71
CA PRO A 172 15.22 -8.71 -10.63
C PRO A 172 13.82 -8.58 -10.02
N SER A 173 12.87 -8.17 -10.86
CA SER A 173 11.45 -8.15 -10.51
C SER A 173 10.96 -9.56 -10.16
N THR A 174 10.06 -9.67 -9.20
CA THR A 174 9.40 -10.94 -8.87
C THR A 174 8.10 -11.08 -9.67
N PRO A 175 7.79 -12.25 -10.26
CA PRO A 175 6.51 -12.48 -10.91
C PRO A 175 5.36 -12.33 -9.92
N ILE A 176 4.27 -11.70 -10.37
CA ILE A 176 3.03 -11.60 -9.59
C ILE A 176 2.12 -12.78 -9.98
N PRO A 177 1.62 -13.58 -9.02
CA PRO A 177 0.74 -14.71 -9.33
C PRO A 177 -0.52 -14.27 -10.09
N ALA A 178 -1.01 -15.14 -10.99
CA ALA A 178 -2.14 -14.85 -11.87
C ALA A 178 -3.42 -14.28 -11.22
N PRO A 179 -3.88 -14.70 -10.01
CA PRO A 179 -5.05 -14.08 -9.39
C PRO A 179 -4.80 -12.63 -8.92
N TYR A 180 -3.54 -12.23 -8.76
CA TYR A 180 -3.13 -10.90 -8.27
C TYR A 180 -2.48 -10.03 -9.36
N ALA A 181 -2.21 -10.60 -10.53
CA ALA A 181 -1.61 -9.90 -11.65
C ALA A 181 -2.58 -8.84 -12.22
N GLY A 182 -2.10 -7.60 -12.35
CA GLY A 182 -2.85 -6.53 -12.99
C GLY A 182 -3.07 -6.77 -14.48
N THR A 183 -4.07 -6.10 -15.07
CA THR A 183 -4.26 -6.08 -16.53
C THR A 183 -3.23 -5.17 -17.19
N GLY A 184 -2.02 -5.67 -17.35
CA GLY A 184 -1.03 -5.07 -18.26
C GLY A 184 -1.60 -4.96 -19.68
N ALA A 185 -0.98 -4.11 -20.51
CA ALA A 185 -1.49 -3.74 -21.85
C ALA A 185 -1.70 -4.89 -22.87
N GLY A 186 -1.37 -6.14 -22.51
CA GLY A 186 -1.60 -7.34 -23.30
C GLY A 186 -2.36 -8.46 -22.60
N ALA A 187 -2.82 -8.27 -21.35
CA ALA A 187 -3.64 -9.26 -20.65
C ALA A 187 -5.12 -9.05 -21.01
N ASP A 188 -5.74 -10.11 -21.49
CA ASP A 188 -7.12 -10.18 -21.97
C ASP A 188 -8.10 -9.35 -21.10
N ARG A 189 -8.73 -8.36 -21.73
CA ARG A 189 -9.59 -7.33 -21.09
C ARG A 189 -10.79 -7.93 -20.36
N ALA A 190 -11.11 -9.20 -20.61
CA ALA A 190 -12.25 -9.90 -20.05
C ALA A 190 -12.05 -10.45 -18.61
N ARG A 191 -10.83 -10.46 -18.05
CA ARG A 191 -10.53 -11.29 -16.87
C ARG A 191 -10.04 -10.62 -15.58
N SER A 192 -9.91 -9.30 -15.50
CA SER A 192 -9.68 -8.67 -14.18
C SER A 192 -11.01 -8.26 -13.56
N SER A 193 -11.58 -9.20 -12.81
CA SER A 193 -12.71 -8.99 -11.88
C SER A 193 -12.28 -8.28 -10.58
N VAL A 194 -11.00 -7.91 -10.46
CA VAL A 194 -10.41 -7.30 -9.26
C VAL A 194 -10.91 -5.86 -9.14
N ARG A 195 -11.95 -5.70 -8.31
CA ARG A 195 -12.60 -4.43 -7.99
C ARG A 195 -12.04 -3.91 -6.67
N ALA A 196 -11.38 -2.76 -6.70
CA ALA A 196 -10.84 -2.17 -5.46
C ALA A 196 -11.96 -1.82 -4.48
N GLY A 197 -11.69 -2.02 -3.18
CA GLY A 197 -12.64 -1.72 -2.09
C GLY A 197 -12.91 -0.22 -1.90
N SER A 198 -11.94 0.63 -2.25
CA SER A 198 -12.03 2.09 -2.13
C SER A 198 -11.49 2.80 -3.38
N ARG A 199 -11.97 4.03 -3.64
CA ARG A 199 -11.49 4.85 -4.77
C ARG A 199 -9.99 5.15 -4.69
N PRO A 200 -9.42 5.57 -3.54
CA PRO A 200 -7.97 5.75 -3.41
C PRO A 200 -7.17 4.50 -3.80
N ARG A 201 -7.58 3.32 -3.31
CA ARG A 201 -6.90 2.06 -3.64
C ARG A 201 -6.99 1.73 -5.11
N GLY A 202 -8.16 1.93 -5.73
CA GLY A 202 -8.33 1.69 -7.17
C GLY A 202 -7.40 2.56 -8.01
N VAL A 203 -7.24 3.83 -7.64
CA VAL A 203 -6.30 4.74 -8.29
C VAL A 203 -4.85 4.24 -8.14
N LEU A 204 -4.39 3.99 -6.91
CA LEU A 204 -3.01 3.54 -6.66
C LEU A 204 -2.71 2.21 -7.36
N ALA A 205 -3.59 1.22 -7.24
CA ALA A 205 -3.41 -0.09 -7.87
C ALA A 205 -3.29 0.02 -9.41
N ALA A 206 -4.04 0.93 -10.03
CA ALA A 206 -3.94 1.17 -11.47
C ALA A 206 -2.62 1.85 -11.87
N LEU A 207 -2.10 2.77 -11.05
CA LEU A 207 -0.78 3.38 -11.27
C LEU A 207 0.34 2.35 -11.13
N VAL A 208 0.29 1.51 -10.09
CA VAL A 208 1.24 0.43 -9.84
C VAL A 208 1.27 -0.54 -11.01
N ALA A 209 0.10 -1.04 -11.44
CA ALA A 209 -0.02 -1.95 -12.57
C ALA A 209 0.49 -1.33 -13.88
N ALA A 210 0.24 -0.04 -14.10
CA ALA A 210 0.74 0.65 -15.29
C ALA A 210 2.27 0.83 -15.25
N ARG A 211 2.85 1.11 -14.07
CA ARG A 211 4.30 1.31 -13.90
C ARG A 211 5.09 0.00 -14.03
N GLN A 212 4.50 -1.15 -13.71
CA GLN A 212 5.14 -2.45 -13.94
C GLN A 212 5.57 -2.68 -15.40
N ALA A 213 4.89 -2.08 -16.38
CA ALA A 213 5.27 -2.18 -17.79
C ALA A 213 6.56 -1.40 -18.13
N ARG A 214 6.94 -0.41 -17.30
CA ARG A 214 8.14 0.44 -17.42
C ARG A 214 8.62 0.84 -16.01
N PRO A 215 9.24 -0.09 -15.27
CA PRO A 215 9.56 0.10 -13.85
C PRO A 215 10.71 1.10 -13.61
N ASP A 216 11.44 1.46 -14.67
CA ASP A 216 12.60 2.36 -14.66
C ASP A 216 12.26 3.85 -14.49
N ARG A 217 10.99 4.24 -14.69
CA ARG A 217 10.60 5.65 -14.70
C ARG A 217 9.13 5.88 -14.33
N PRO A 218 8.77 7.10 -13.88
CA PRO A 218 7.38 7.50 -13.74
C PRO A 218 6.59 7.41 -15.05
N LEU A 219 5.28 7.24 -14.94
CA LEU A 219 4.37 7.27 -16.09
C LEU A 219 4.28 8.69 -16.67
N PRO A 220 4.18 8.83 -18.00
CA PRO A 220 3.80 10.09 -18.62
C PRO A 220 2.43 10.59 -18.09
N PRO A 221 2.22 11.92 -17.96
CA PRO A 221 1.01 12.46 -17.32
C PRO A 221 -0.31 11.93 -17.90
N LEU A 222 -0.44 11.87 -19.23
CA LEU A 222 -1.66 11.33 -19.86
C LEU A 222 -1.90 9.86 -19.51
N ARG A 223 -0.83 9.04 -19.45
CA ARG A 223 -0.95 7.62 -19.08
C ARG A 223 -1.35 7.45 -17.62
N ALA A 224 -0.76 8.24 -16.72
CA ALA A 224 -1.13 8.28 -15.31
C ALA A 224 -2.59 8.69 -15.14
N LEU A 225 -3.06 9.72 -15.83
CA LEU A 225 -4.46 10.16 -15.80
C LEU A 225 -5.41 9.05 -16.28
N PHE A 226 -5.13 8.42 -17.42
CA PHE A 226 -5.96 7.31 -17.94
C PHE A 226 -5.93 6.07 -17.05
N ALA A 227 -4.77 5.75 -16.44
CA ALA A 227 -4.68 4.66 -15.49
C ALA A 227 -5.53 4.95 -14.24
N ALA A 228 -5.35 6.14 -13.65
CA ALA A 228 -6.08 6.59 -12.47
C ALA A 228 -7.60 6.64 -12.71
N TRP A 229 -8.05 7.19 -13.84
CA TRP A 229 -9.46 7.20 -14.23
C TRP A 229 -10.06 5.78 -14.29
N ARG A 230 -9.36 4.84 -14.94
CA ARG A 230 -9.81 3.43 -15.01
C ARG A 230 -9.86 2.80 -13.62
N GLY A 231 -8.84 3.06 -12.80
CA GLY A 231 -8.76 2.59 -11.41
C GLY A 231 -9.94 3.08 -10.57
N ALA A 232 -10.23 4.38 -10.62
CA ALA A 232 -11.33 4.99 -9.89
C ALA A 232 -12.71 4.51 -10.36
N ARG A 233 -12.88 4.20 -11.66
CA ARG A 233 -14.13 3.62 -12.19
C ARG A 233 -14.36 2.17 -11.79
N ARG A 234 -13.28 1.43 -11.51
CA ARG A 234 -13.32 0.04 -11.06
C ARG A 234 -13.32 -0.07 -9.54
N ALA A 235 -13.18 1.02 -8.81
CA ALA A 235 -13.39 1.06 -7.38
C ALA A 235 -14.88 1.28 -7.11
N GLY A 236 -15.43 0.57 -6.10
CA GLY A 236 -16.73 0.85 -5.47
C GLY A 236 -17.72 1.66 -6.28
#